data_AF-A0A3C0WFQ1-F1
#
_entry.id   AF-A0A3C0WFQ1-F1
#
_cell.length_a   1.000
_cell.length_b   1.000
_cell.length_c   1.000
_cell.angle_alpha   90.00
_cell.angle_beta   90.00
_cell.angle_gamma   90.00
#
_symmetry.space_group_name_H-M   'P 1'
#
loop_
_entity.id
_entity.type
_entity.pdbx_description
1 polymer ?
#
loop_
_entity_poly.entity_id
_entity_poly.type
_entity_poly.pdbx_seq_one_letter_code
_entity_poly.pdbx_strand_id
1 'polypeptide(L)'
;MKSSHILLFVGILIFSWSPTFAGISNSLMDISADGSLLICSNRDSGTATVVDLKTNDVLHEIPVGKHPEGVSFVGSSKLAAVA
;
A
#
# COMPACT_ATOMS: atom_id res chain seq x y z
N MET A 1 -3.94 35.82 46.80
CA MET A 1 -3.48 34.41 46.68
C MET A 1 -4.72 33.56 46.43
N LYS A 2 -4.94 32.81 45.36
CA LYS A 2 -4.18 32.42 44.15
C LYS A 2 -5.22 32.24 43.03
N SER A 3 -4.83 32.67 41.82
CA SER A 3 -5.56 32.54 40.55
C SER A 3 -5.71 31.07 40.14
N SER A 4 -6.90 30.66 39.69
CA SER A 4 -7.16 29.34 39.12
C SER A 4 -6.99 29.39 37.60
N HIS A 5 -5.91 28.79 37.09
CA HIS A 5 -5.64 28.68 35.67
C HIS A 5 -6.40 27.50 35.07
N ILE A 6 -7.23 27.77 34.06
CA ILE A 6 -7.81 26.77 33.16
C ILE A 6 -6.74 26.38 32.14
N LEU A 7 -6.36 25.11 32.10
CA LEU A 7 -5.46 24.54 31.10
C LEU A 7 -6.27 24.03 29.90
N LEU A 8 -6.07 24.64 28.74
CA LEU A 8 -6.54 24.14 27.44
C LEU A 8 -5.62 23.00 26.98
N PHE A 9 -6.19 21.81 26.78
CA PHE A 9 -5.52 20.72 26.06
C PHE A 9 -5.72 20.92 24.55
N VAL A 10 -4.66 21.30 23.84
CA VAL A 10 -4.60 21.19 22.38
C VAL A 10 -3.86 19.89 22.07
N GLY A 11 -4.62 18.84 21.75
CA GLY A 11 -4.05 17.58 21.28
C GLY A 11 -3.59 17.71 19.83
N ILE A 12 -2.29 17.64 19.59
CA ILE A 12 -1.72 17.51 18.24
C ILE A 12 -1.91 16.05 17.81
N LEU A 13 -2.77 15.82 16.82
CA LEU A 13 -2.86 14.53 16.13
C LEU A 13 -1.59 14.36 15.30
N ILE A 14 -0.67 13.54 15.79
CA ILE A 14 0.50 13.10 15.03
C ILE A 14 -0.01 12.04 14.04
N PHE A 15 -0.31 12.46 12.82
CA PHE A 15 -0.64 11.54 11.73
C PHE A 15 0.68 10.89 11.30
N SER A 16 0.98 9.72 11.86
CA SER A 16 2.16 8.93 11.52
C SER A 16 2.02 8.45 10.08
N TRP A 17 2.57 9.21 9.13
CA TRP A 17 2.72 8.72 7.76
C TRP A 17 3.85 7.70 7.79
N SER A 18 3.52 6.41 7.77
CA SER A 18 4.51 5.36 7.54
C SER A 18 4.84 5.38 6.06
N PRO A 19 6.02 5.90 5.63
CA PRO A 19 6.38 5.84 4.22
C PRO A 19 6.52 4.36 3.85
N THR A 20 5.78 3.93 2.83
CA THR A 20 5.97 2.61 2.24
C THR A 20 7.04 2.73 1.18
N PHE A 21 8.13 1.99 1.35
CA PHE A 21 9.19 1.93 0.36
C PHE A 21 8.80 0.92 -0.71
N ALA A 22 8.81 1.33 -1.98
CA ALA A 22 8.77 0.38 -3.08
C ALA A 22 10.07 -0.43 -3.10
N GLY A 23 9.97 -1.72 -3.43
CA GLY A 23 11.14 -2.58 -3.62
C GLY A 23 11.98 -2.15 -4.83
N ILE A 24 13.23 -2.61 -4.88
CA ILE A 24 14.25 -2.25 -5.89
C ILE A 24 14.03 -2.89 -7.28
N SER A 25 12.84 -3.42 -7.57
CA SER A 25 12.55 -4.17 -8.80
C SER A 25 11.09 -4.08 -9.26
N ASN A 26 10.50 -2.90 -9.14
CA ASN A 26 9.12 -2.64 -9.53
C ASN A 26 8.96 -2.52 -11.06
N SER A 27 8.01 -3.28 -11.61
CA SER A 27 7.53 -3.14 -12.99
C SER A 27 6.14 -2.47 -12.98
N LEU A 28 5.20 -2.90 -13.84
CA LEU A 28 3.85 -2.33 -13.87
C LEU A 28 3.16 -2.42 -12.50
N MET A 29 2.28 -1.44 -12.28
CA MET A 29 1.40 -1.36 -11.12
C MET A 29 -0.03 -1.09 -11.59
N ASP A 30 -1.00 -1.60 -10.84
CA ASP A 30 -2.42 -1.32 -11.08
C ASP A 30 -3.18 -1.16 -9.74
N ILE A 31 -4.27 -0.39 -9.76
CA ILE A 31 -5.10 -0.11 -8.58
C ILE A 31 -6.49 -0.73 -8.81
N SER A 32 -7.05 -1.37 -7.78
CA SER A 32 -8.37 -1.99 -7.87
C SER A 32 -9.45 -0.94 -8.16
N ALA A 33 -10.56 -1.36 -8.78
CA ALA A 33 -11.63 -0.45 -9.17
C ALA A 33 -12.24 0.35 -8.00
N ASP A 34 -12.20 -0.20 -6.79
CA ASP A 34 -12.66 0.46 -5.56
C ASP A 34 -11.58 1.34 -4.89
N GLY A 35 -10.38 1.40 -5.46
CA GLY A 35 -9.23 2.15 -4.95
C GLY A 35 -8.62 1.60 -3.67
N SER A 36 -9.02 0.41 -3.22
CA SER A 36 -8.60 -0.14 -1.92
C SER A 36 -7.26 -0.87 -1.97
N LEU A 37 -6.88 -1.43 -3.13
CA LEU A 37 -5.69 -2.25 -3.30
C LEU A 37 -4.79 -1.71 -4.41
N LEU A 38 -3.49 -1.80 -4.19
CA LEU A 38 -2.45 -1.68 -5.20
C LEU A 38 -1.84 -3.07 -5.42
N ILE A 39 -1.62 -3.44 -6.68
CA ILE A 39 -0.79 -4.60 -7.03
C ILE A 39 0.43 -4.14 -7.84
N CYS A 40 1.59 -4.72 -7.57
CA CYS A 40 2.86 -4.43 -8.24
C CYS A 40 3.54 -5.73 -8.63
N SER A 41 3.99 -5.85 -9.88
CA SER A 41 4.93 -6.92 -10.29
C SER A 41 6.36 -6.58 -9.84
N ASN A 42 7.04 -7.54 -9.21
CA ASN A 42 8.43 -7.45 -8.78
C ASN A 42 9.31 -8.34 -9.66
N ARG A 43 9.91 -7.76 -10.71
CA ARG A 43 10.51 -8.51 -11.80
C ARG A 43 11.69 -9.39 -11.35
N ASP A 44 12.68 -8.80 -10.70
CA ASP A 44 13.89 -9.50 -10.28
C ASP A 44 13.63 -10.40 -9.07
N SER A 45 12.60 -10.11 -8.28
CA SER A 45 12.17 -10.96 -7.15
C SER A 45 11.34 -12.17 -7.59
N GLY A 46 10.71 -12.11 -8.77
CA GLY A 46 9.82 -13.16 -9.26
C GLY A 46 8.46 -13.22 -8.52
N THR A 47 8.05 -12.12 -7.92
CA THR A 47 6.85 -12.02 -7.07
C THR A 47 5.89 -10.93 -7.56
N ALA A 48 4.67 -10.91 -7.03
CA ALA A 48 3.76 -9.77 -7.09
C ALA A 48 3.35 -9.38 -5.67
N THR A 49 3.38 -8.09 -5.35
CA THR A 49 3.01 -7.56 -4.04
C THR A 49 1.63 -6.92 -4.10
N VAL A 50 0.80 -7.22 -3.10
CA VAL A 50 -0.52 -6.59 -2.89
C VAL A 50 -0.43 -5.72 -1.64
N VAL A 51 -0.81 -4.44 -1.79
CA VAL A 51 -0.79 -3.42 -0.74
C VAL A 51 -2.21 -2.91 -0.48
N ASP A 52 -2.57 -2.75 0.79
CA ASP A 52 -3.77 -2.03 1.21
C ASP A 52 -3.46 -0.52 1.19
N LEU A 53 -4.20 0.23 0.36
CA LEU A 53 -3.93 1.67 0.16
C LEU A 53 -4.47 2.57 1.28
N LYS A 54 -5.27 2.02 2.21
CA LYS A 54 -5.77 2.79 3.36
C LYS A 54 -4.75 2.83 4.49
N THR A 55 -4.10 1.70 4.73
CA THR A 55 -3.12 1.49 5.80
C THR A 55 -1.68 1.62 5.31
N ASN A 56 -1.48 1.49 4.00
CA ASN A 56 -0.19 1.32 3.34
C ASN A 56 0.55 0.03 3.75
N ASP A 57 -0.18 -0.96 4.26
CA ASP A 57 0.40 -2.23 4.66
C ASP A 57 0.52 -3.18 3.46
N VAL A 58 1.63 -3.92 3.38
CA VAL A 58 1.75 -5.06 2.48
C VAL A 58 0.88 -6.18 3.01
N LEU A 59 -0.16 -6.54 2.25
CA LEU A 59 -1.05 -7.65 2.59
C LEU A 59 -0.42 -8.99 2.21
N HIS A 60 0.13 -9.06 1.00
CA HIS A 60 0.68 -10.29 0.44
C HIS A 60 1.87 -10.02 -0.48
N GLU A 61 2.81 -10.96 -0.47
CA GLU A 61 3.80 -11.11 -1.53
C GLU A 61 3.67 -12.53 -2.10
N ILE A 62 3.34 -12.61 -3.38
CA ILE A 62 2.88 -13.83 -4.03
C ILE A 62 3.97 -14.28 -5.02
N PRO A 63 4.50 -15.50 -4.92
CA PRO A 63 5.39 -16.06 -5.94
C PRO A 63 4.66 -16.23 -7.28
N VAL A 64 5.25 -15.71 -8.37
CA VAL A 64 4.64 -15.77 -9.71
C VAL A 64 5.50 -16.61 -10.65
N GLY A 65 6.81 -16.41 -10.65
CA GLY A 65 7.72 -17.05 -11.59
C GLY A 65 8.88 -16.15 -11.97
N LYS A 66 9.56 -16.47 -13.09
CA LYS A 66 10.72 -15.68 -13.53
C LYS A 66 10.27 -14.39 -14.21
N HIS A 67 10.71 -13.24 -13.68
CA HIS A 67 10.56 -11.92 -14.29
C HIS A 67 9.12 -11.54 -14.66
N PRO A 68 8.18 -11.48 -13.70
CA PRO A 68 6.88 -10.88 -13.98
C PRO A 68 7.07 -9.41 -14.34
N GLU A 69 6.39 -8.95 -15.40
CA GLU A 69 6.50 -7.60 -15.94
C GLU A 69 5.17 -6.84 -15.89
N GLY A 70 4.04 -7.56 -15.87
CA GLY A 70 2.70 -6.98 -15.99
C GLY A 70 1.75 -7.40 -14.88
N VAL A 71 0.92 -6.48 -14.42
CA VAL A 71 -0.23 -6.76 -13.54
C VAL A 71 -1.44 -5.97 -14.01
N SER A 72 -2.63 -6.53 -13.82
CA SER A 72 -3.88 -5.77 -13.96
C SER A 72 -5.04 -6.38 -13.18
N PHE A 73 -5.87 -5.54 -12.57
CA PHE A 73 -7.14 -5.97 -11.99
C PHE A 73 -8.18 -6.25 -13.07
N VAL A 74 -8.95 -7.32 -12.88
CA VAL A 74 -9.98 -7.76 -13.82
C VAL A 74 -11.31 -7.09 -13.49
N GLY A 75 -11.58 -5.97 -14.16
CA GLY A 75 -12.82 -5.20 -14.00
C GLY A 75 -13.05 -4.76 -12.55
N SER A 76 -14.30 -4.81 -12.09
CA SER A 76 -14.67 -4.46 -10.71
C SER A 76 -14.50 -5.62 -9.71
N SER A 77 -13.86 -6.72 -10.10
CA SER A 77 -13.63 -7.86 -9.22
C SER A 77 -12.34 -7.69 -8.42
N LYS A 78 -12.10 -8.58 -7.43
CA LYS A 78 -10.81 -8.70 -6.74
C LYS A 78 -9.85 -9.70 -7.41
N LEU A 79 -10.10 -10.07 -8.66
CA LEU A 79 -9.18 -10.89 -9.44
C LEU A 79 -8.13 -9.99 -10.09
N ALA A 80 -6.90 -10.47 -10.17
CA ALA A 80 -5.83 -9.83 -10.90
C ALA A 80 -5.12 -10.84 -11.80
N ALA A 81 -4.69 -10.39 -12.97
CA ALA A 81 -3.80 -11.13 -13.86
C ALA A 81 -2.37 -10.64 -13.63
N VAL A 82 -1.42 -11.57 -13.74
CA VAL A 82 0.02 -11.28 -13.71
C VAL A 82 0.67 -11.94 -14.93
N ALA A 83 1.56 -11.22 -15.60
CA ALA A 83 2.33 -11.67 -16.76
C ALA A 83 3.83 -11.64 -16.46
#